data_AF-A0A8I1RDS8-F1
#
_entry.id   AF-A0A8I1RDS8-F1
#
_cell.length_a   1.000
_cell.length_b   1.000
_cell.length_c   1.000
_cell.angle_alpha   90.00
_cell.angle_beta   90.00
_cell.angle_gamma   90.00
#
_symmetry.space_group_name_H-M   'P 1'
#
loop_
_entity.id
_entity.type
_entity.pdbx_description
1 polymer ?
#
loop_
_entity_poly.entity_id
_entity_poly.type
_entity_poly.pdbx_seq_one_letter_code
_entity_poly.pdbx_strand_id
1 'polypeptide(L)'
;MLAFYTLVMVEVFAIVLGGIALAVLWRRIPFNIWICVIAGGLIAALPFLIFGLISAFEEPINYNAWVDGQATVVNGVKTAYGRWQDFLAILEIFGLGAISGAFFWWMCRPKRSAKAQAG
;
A
#
# COMPACT_ATOMS: atom_id res chain seq x y z
N MET A 1 6.67 19.42 14.60
CA MET A 1 6.62 20.18 13.33
C MET A 1 7.04 19.35 12.12
N LEU A 2 8.14 18.58 12.18
CA LEU A 2 8.59 17.72 11.07
C LEU A 2 7.49 16.74 10.59
N ALA A 3 6.83 16.04 11.53
CA ALA A 3 5.78 15.06 11.23
C ALA A 3 4.55 15.65 10.50
N PHE A 4 4.19 16.90 10.82
CA PHE A 4 3.08 17.60 10.15
C PHE A 4 3.46 17.99 8.73
N TYR A 5 4.70 18.47 8.54
CA TYR A 5 5.23 18.82 7.22
C TYR A 5 5.34 17.60 6.30
N THR A 6 5.79 16.45 6.83
CA THR A 6 5.85 15.20 6.08
C THR A 6 4.46 14.69 5.70
N LEU A 7 3.46 14.84 6.58
CA LEU A 7 2.07 14.46 6.29
C LEU A 7 1.50 15.28 5.13
N VAL A 8 1.64 16.60 5.19
CA VAL A 8 1.14 17.51 4.15
C VAL A 8 1.85 17.25 2.81
N MET A 9 3.17 17.06 2.84
CA MET A 9 3.93 16.74 1.62
C MET A 9 3.47 15.42 0.99
N VAL A 10 3.29 14.37 1.80
CA VAL A 10 2.82 13.06 1.32
C VAL A 10 1.41 13.15 0.74
N GLU A 11 0.49 13.90 1.38
CA GLU A 11 -0.85 14.12 0.85
C GLU A 11 -0.84 14.87 -0.49
N VAL A 12 -0.07 15.95 -0.60
CA VAL A 12 0.03 16.72 -1.85
C VAL A 12 0.60 15.87 -2.98
N PHE A 13 1.65 15.10 -2.71
CA PHE A 13 2.21 14.17 -3.69
C PHE A 13 1.21 13.07 -4.09
N ALA A 14 0.46 12.52 -3.12
CA ALA A 14 -0.57 11.51 -3.38
C ALA A 14 -1.69 12.06 -4.29
N ILE A 15 -2.12 13.32 -4.07
CA ILE A 15 -3.16 13.96 -4.88
C ILE A 15 -2.64 14.23 -6.30
N VAL A 16 -1.44 14.79 -6.45
CA VAL A 16 -0.88 15.15 -7.76
C VAL A 16 -0.58 13.91 -8.58
N LEU A 17 0.15 12.94 -8.01
CA LEU A 17 0.49 11.70 -8.71
C LEU A 17 -0.74 10.82 -8.93
N GLY A 18 -1.65 10.75 -7.95
CA GLY A 18 -2.91 10.03 -8.07
C GLY A 18 -3.82 10.61 -9.15
N GLY A 19 -3.89 11.93 -9.27
CA GLY A 19 -4.66 12.62 -10.32
C GLY A 19 -4.11 12.37 -11.73
N ILE A 20 -2.78 12.40 -11.90
CA ILE A 20 -2.14 12.08 -13.19
C ILE A 20 -2.36 10.60 -13.54
N ALA A 21 -2.18 9.70 -12.58
CA ALA A 21 -2.41 8.27 -12.78
C ALA A 21 -3.87 7.99 -13.19
N LEU A 22 -4.85 8.63 -12.54
CA LEU A 22 -6.26 8.56 -12.90
C LEU A 22 -6.50 9.02 -14.36
N ALA A 23 -5.95 10.17 -14.75
CA ALA A 23 -6.12 10.72 -16.09
C ALA A 23 -5.52 9.81 -17.18
N VAL A 24 -4.39 9.16 -16.89
CA VAL A 24 -3.76 8.18 -17.80
C VAL A 24 -4.57 6.89 -17.85
N LEU A 25 -5.03 6.37 -16.70
CA LEU A 25 -5.81 5.13 -16.62
C LEU A 25 -7.14 5.23 -17.37
N TRP A 26 -7.82 6.37 -17.28
CA TRP A 26 -9.08 6.63 -17.97
C TRP A 26 -8.98 6.58 -19.50
N ARG A 27 -7.79 6.75 -20.08
CA ARG A 27 -7.59 6.79 -21.53
C ARG A 27 -7.07 5.50 -22.17
N ARG A 28 -6.46 4.58 -21.40
CA ARG A 28 -5.57 3.55 -21.97
C ARG A 28 -5.85 2.11 -21.56
N ILE A 29 -6.55 1.84 -20.45
CA ILE A 29 -6.66 0.47 -19.91
C ILE A 29 -8.13 0.09 -19.69
N PRO A 30 -8.56 -1.14 -20.05
CA PRO A 30 -9.86 -1.66 -19.65
C PRO A 30 -9.96 -1.66 -18.12
N PHE A 31 -10.83 -0.79 -17.61
CA PHE A 31 -11.01 -0.48 -16.18
C PHE A 31 -11.58 -1.70 -15.42
N ASN A 32 -10.73 -2.68 -15.10
CA ASN A 32 -11.09 -3.87 -14.34
C ASN A 32 -10.86 -3.65 -12.83
N ILE A 33 -11.87 -3.99 -12.02
CA ILE A 33 -11.82 -3.89 -10.55
C ILE A 33 -10.58 -4.58 -9.97
N TRP A 34 -10.23 -5.76 -10.48
CA TRP A 34 -9.10 -6.55 -9.98
C TRP A 34 -7.76 -5.82 -10.15
N ILE A 35 -7.59 -5.08 -11.25
CA ILE A 35 -6.36 -4.31 -11.49
C ILE A 35 -6.24 -3.18 -10.48
N CYS A 36 -7.34 -2.46 -10.21
CA CYS A 36 -7.33 -1.37 -9.22
C CYS A 36 -7.10 -1.89 -7.79
N VAL A 37 -7.71 -3.02 -7.43
CA VAL A 37 -7.53 -3.68 -6.12
C VAL A 37 -6.07 -4.10 -5.93
N ILE A 38 -5.49 -4.82 -6.90
CA ILE A 38 -4.10 -5.28 -6.81
C ILE A 38 -3.13 -4.09 -6.82
N ALA A 39 -3.36 -3.09 -7.69
CA ALA A 39 -2.52 -1.90 -7.75
C ALA A 39 -2.57 -1.08 -6.46
N GLY A 40 -3.77 -0.87 -5.88
CA GLY A 40 -3.93 -0.16 -4.62
C GLY A 40 -3.22 -0.89 -3.46
N GLY A 41 -3.39 -2.22 -3.38
CA GLY A 41 -2.71 -3.03 -2.38
C GLY A 41 -1.18 -2.99 -2.53
N LEU A 42 -0.68 -3.14 -3.76
CA LEU A 42 0.76 -3.09 -4.03
C LEU A 42 1.35 -1.72 -3.70
N ILE A 43 0.72 -0.62 -4.11
CA ILE A 43 1.20 0.74 -3.85
C ILE A 43 1.27 1.01 -2.34
N ALA A 44 0.28 0.56 -1.56
CA ALA A 44 0.29 0.71 -0.11
C ALA A 44 1.38 -0.13 0.57
N ALA A 45 1.56 -1.38 0.13
CA ALA A 45 2.53 -2.29 0.73
C ALA A 45 3.99 -2.03 0.28
N LEU A 46 4.20 -1.42 -0.89
CA LEU A 46 5.51 -1.29 -1.52
C LEU A 46 6.56 -0.62 -0.63
N PRO A 47 6.28 0.53 0.02
CA PRO A 47 7.27 1.20 0.86
C PRO A 47 7.75 0.29 1.99
N PHE A 48 6.83 -0.43 2.64
CA PHE A 48 7.14 -1.34 3.74
C PHE A 48 7.94 -2.56 3.28
N LEU A 49 7.63 -3.09 2.11
CA LEU A 49 8.42 -4.15 1.46
C LEU A 49 9.85 -3.70 1.16
N ILE A 50 10.00 -2.48 0.63
CA ILE A 50 11.32 -1.90 0.35
C ILE A 50 12.10 -1.67 1.64
N PHE A 51 11.49 -1.09 2.67
CA PHE A 51 12.14 -0.90 3.96
C PHE A 51 12.54 -2.24 4.59
N GLY A 52 11.66 -3.23 4.59
CA GLY A 52 11.97 -4.57 5.09
C GLY A 52 13.12 -5.24 4.33
N LEU A 53 13.20 -5.01 3.02
CA LEU A 53 14.30 -5.52 2.19
C LEU A 53 15.62 -4.79 2.50
N ILE A 54 15.61 -3.47 2.64
CA ILE A 54 16.79 -2.67 3.01
C ILE A 54 17.32 -3.11 4.38
N SER A 55 16.43 -3.24 5.37
CA SER A 55 16.80 -3.70 6.72
C SER A 55 17.30 -5.15 6.76
N ALA A 56 17.07 -5.96 5.71
CA ALA A 56 17.65 -7.30 5.61
C ALA A 56 19.14 -7.28 5.21
N PHE A 57 19.63 -6.17 4.63
CA PHE A 57 21.02 -5.99 4.21
C PHE A 57 21.85 -5.16 5.20
N GLU A 58 21.22 -4.54 6.19
CA GLU A 58 21.92 -3.80 7.25
C GLU A 58 22.63 -4.76 8.21
N GLU A 59 23.78 -4.34 8.74
CA GLU A 59 24.50 -5.15 9.73
C GLU A 59 23.63 -5.36 10.98
N PRO A 60 23.55 -6.60 11.50
CA PRO A 60 22.72 -6.91 12.65
C PRO A 60 23.26 -6.17 13.87
N ILE A 61 22.53 -5.13 14.28
CA ILE A 61 22.73 -4.52 15.59
C ILE A 61 22.35 -5.56 16.63
N ASN A 62 23.21 -5.82 17.62
CA ASN A 62 22.91 -6.76 18.70
C ASN A 62 21.80 -6.20 19.61
N TYR A 63 20.54 -6.46 19.23
CA TYR A 63 19.35 -6.15 20.03
C TYR A 63 18.39 -7.34 20.06
N ASN A 64 17.57 -7.38 21.12
CA ASN A 64 16.52 -8.36 21.29
C ASN A 64 15.17 -7.64 21.36
N ALA A 65 14.17 -8.15 20.67
CA ALA A 65 12.80 -7.62 20.69
C ALA A 65 11.81 -8.75 20.97
N TRP A 66 10.73 -8.41 21.69
CA TRP A 66 9.72 -9.34 22.15
C TRP A 66 8.33 -8.74 21.97
N VAL A 67 7.36 -9.55 21.55
CA VAL A 67 5.95 -9.20 21.44
C VAL A 67 5.15 -10.31 22.10
N ASP A 68 4.24 -9.95 23.02
CA ASP A 68 3.39 -10.89 23.76
C ASP A 68 4.15 -12.05 24.43
N GLY A 69 5.35 -11.76 24.96
CA GLY A 69 6.20 -12.76 25.61
C GLY A 69 6.93 -13.71 24.63
N GLN A 70 6.78 -13.53 23.32
CA GLN A 70 7.53 -14.27 22.30
C GLN A 70 8.65 -13.42 21.71
N ALA A 71 9.83 -14.00 21.52
CA ALA A 71 10.97 -13.31 20.92
C ALA A 71 10.71 -13.07 19.42
N THR A 72 10.68 -11.81 19.00
CA THR A 72 10.56 -11.42 17.59
C THR A 72 11.93 -11.16 16.96
N VAL A 73 12.92 -10.71 17.76
CA VAL A 73 14.32 -10.55 17.34
C VAL A 73 15.23 -11.10 18.44
N VAL A 74 16.21 -11.93 18.05
CA VAL A 74 17.26 -12.46 18.93
C VAL A 74 18.62 -12.21 18.30
N ASN A 75 19.52 -11.53 19.03
CA ASN A 75 20.85 -11.12 18.59
C ASN A 75 20.83 -10.39 17.23
N GLY A 76 19.87 -9.46 17.06
CA GLY A 76 19.68 -8.72 15.80
C GLY A 76 19.04 -9.52 14.68
N VAL A 77 18.79 -10.82 14.85
CA VAL A 77 18.19 -11.69 13.83
C VAL A 77 16.70 -11.89 14.13
N LYS A 78 15.84 -11.57 13.15
CA LYS A 78 14.39 -11.82 13.25
C LYS A 78 14.11 -13.32 13.34
N THR A 79 13.33 -13.71 14.34
CA THR A 79 12.85 -15.08 14.52
C THR A 79 11.76 -15.41 13.49
N ALA A 80 11.39 -16.69 13.38
CA ALA A 80 10.27 -17.10 12.52
C ALA A 80 8.96 -16.39 12.92
N TYR A 81 8.74 -16.19 14.22
CA TYR A 81 7.59 -15.45 14.74
C TYR A 81 7.64 -13.97 14.38
N GLY A 82 8.81 -13.31 14.50
CA GLY A 82 8.97 -11.92 14.09
C GLY A 82 8.69 -11.70 12.59
N ARG A 83 9.20 -12.59 11.73
CA ARG A 83 8.91 -12.53 10.28
C ARG A 83 7.44 -12.77 9.96
N TRP A 84 6.77 -13.64 10.72
CA TRP A 84 5.34 -13.87 10.55
C TRP A 84 4.53 -12.63 10.91
N GLN A 85 4.87 -11.95 12.01
CA GLN A 85 4.23 -10.68 12.37
C GLN A 85 4.46 -9.59 11.31
N ASP A 86 5.67 -9.47 10.77
CA ASP A 86 5.94 -8.54 9.66
C ASP A 86 5.07 -8.84 8.44
N PHE A 87 4.92 -10.13 8.10
CA PHE A 87 4.07 -10.56 6.99
C PHE A 87 2.60 -10.20 7.21
N LEU A 88 2.07 -10.44 8.41
CA LEU A 88 0.69 -10.05 8.76
C LEU A 88 0.50 -8.53 8.67
N ALA A 89 1.44 -7.73 9.19
CA ALA A 89 1.37 -6.28 9.11
C ALA A 89 1.39 -5.78 7.66
N ILE A 90 2.24 -6.35 6.80
CA ILE A 90 2.26 -6.02 5.36
C ILE A 90 0.94 -6.43 4.69
N LEU A 91 0.37 -7.58 5.06
CA LEU A 91 -0.89 -8.07 4.52
C LEU A 91 -2.06 -7.16 4.90
N GLU A 92 -2.09 -6.64 6.14
CA GLU A 92 -3.09 -5.66 6.58
C GLU A 92 -3.00 -4.35 5.78
N ILE A 93 -1.79 -3.82 5.58
CA ILE A 93 -1.55 -2.62 4.78
C ILE A 93 -1.95 -2.85 3.32
N PHE A 94 -1.59 -4.01 2.77
CA PHE A 94 -2.03 -4.42 1.44
C PHE A 94 -3.56 -4.48 1.36
N GLY A 95 -4.23 -5.04 2.38
CA GLY A 95 -5.69 -5.12 2.46
C GLY A 95 -6.33 -3.73 2.45
N LEU A 96 -5.79 -2.77 3.21
CA LEU A 96 -6.27 -1.38 3.20
C LEU A 96 -6.06 -0.71 1.84
N GLY A 97 -4.91 -0.94 1.20
CA GLY A 97 -4.64 -0.49 -0.17
C GLY A 97 -5.58 -1.14 -1.21
N ALA A 98 -5.91 -2.41 -1.02
CA ALA A 98 -6.83 -3.14 -1.89
C ALA A 98 -8.26 -2.59 -1.79
N ILE A 99 -8.71 -2.25 -0.58
CA ILE A 99 -10.01 -1.60 -0.34
C ILE A 99 -10.03 -0.20 -0.97
N SER A 100 -8.98 0.60 -0.81
CA SER A 100 -8.92 1.93 -1.42
C SER A 100 -8.88 1.85 -2.95
N GLY A 101 -8.19 0.86 -3.51
CA GLY A 101 -8.22 0.54 -4.95
C GLY A 101 -9.61 0.13 -5.45
N ALA A 102 -10.33 -0.70 -4.69
CA ALA A 102 -11.73 -1.06 -4.99
C ALA A 102 -12.65 0.18 -4.97
N PHE A 103 -12.49 1.03 -3.96
CA PHE A 103 -13.26 2.26 -3.80
C PHE A 103 -13.00 3.25 -4.94
N PHE A 104 -11.72 3.40 -5.33
CA PHE A 104 -11.31 4.17 -6.48
C PHE A 104 -11.95 3.66 -7.77
N TRP A 105 -11.90 2.35 -8.02
CA TRP A 105 -12.60 1.76 -9.16
C TRP A 105 -14.10 2.03 -9.11
N TRP A 106 -14.74 1.92 -7.95
CA TRP A 106 -16.17 2.17 -7.79
C TRP A 106 -16.56 3.63 -8.10
N MET A 107 -15.71 4.61 -7.75
CA MET A 107 -15.90 6.01 -8.12
C MET A 107 -15.67 6.28 -9.60
N CYS A 108 -14.66 5.65 -10.19
CA CYS A 108 -14.17 5.93 -11.53
C CYS A 108 -14.77 5.02 -12.61
N ARG A 109 -15.51 3.97 -12.22
CA ARG A 109 -16.17 3.07 -13.17
C ARG A 109 -17.10 3.89 -14.07
N PRO A 110 -17.06 3.67 -15.40
CA PRO A 110 -17.98 4.34 -16.29
C PRO A 110 -19.41 3.97 -15.86
N LYS A 111 -20.16 4.97 -15.36
CA LYS A 111 -21.60 4.82 -15.19
C LYS A 111 -22.14 4.52 -16.57
N ARG A 112 -22.76 3.34 -16.75
CA ARG A 112 -23.44 3.00 -18.01
C ARG A 112 -24.26 4.21 -18.42
N SER A 113 -23.86 4.76 -19.56
CA SER A 113 -24.29 6.01 -20.12
C SER A 113 -25.81 6.17 -20.07
N ALA A 114 -26.27 7.39 -19.84
CA ALA A 114 -27.58 7.90 -20.25
C ALA A 114 -27.73 7.84 -21.80
N LYS A 115 -27.56 6.64 -22.37
CA LYS A 115 -27.75 6.28 -23.78
C LYS A 115 -29.11 5.57 -23.97
N ALA A 116 -30.09 5.94 -23.14
CA ALA A 116 -31.46 5.41 -23.20
C ALA A 116 -32.51 6.49 -23.55
N GLN A 117 -32.11 7.69 -23.98
CA GLN A 117 -33.05 8.79 -24.28
C GLN A 117 -32.86 9.45 -25.66
N ALA A 118 -32.14 8.81 -26.59
CA ALA A 118 -32.00 9.32 -27.97
C ALA A 118 -32.18 8.23 -29.02
N GLY A 119 -32.99 7.21 -28.70
CA GLY A 119 -33.52 6.25 -29.67
C GLY A 119 -34.92 6.68 -30.08
#